data_AF-A0A1X0J7B2-F1
#
_entry.id   AF-A0A1X0J7B2-F1
#
_cell.length_a   1.000
_cell.length_b   1.000
_cell.length_c   1.000
_cell.angle_alpha   90.00
_cell.angle_beta   90.00
_cell.angle_gamma   90.00
#
_symmetry.space_group_name_H-M   'P 1'
#
loop_
_entity.id
_entity.type
_entity.pdbx_description
1 polymer ?
#
loop_
_entity_poly.entity_id
_entity_poly.type
_entity_poly.pdbx_seq_one_letter_code
_entity_poly.pdbx_strand_id
1 'polypeptide(L)'
;MRRYGVLMAVAAAALALNPAPAHADGLGPQPGAPCPADFTDVMTRLPDVGDFLVCQASGMWAPVLGPFDPAGRWLSYGAGITLHGQGFRNPNLRSGQWTAAPLDPSAVCSADQVTVIGPGELAPVVHSPGEVGQPLHLEVLPKLFTITMNGDCLWSEDQPPGLG
;
A
#
# COMPACT_ATOMS: atom_id res chain seq x y z
N MET A 1 -15.72 -69.78 -39.70
CA MET A 1 -16.25 -68.49 -40.20
C MET A 1 -17.07 -67.84 -39.11
N ARG A 2 -17.05 -66.49 -39.08
CA ARG A 2 -17.88 -65.57 -38.28
C ARG A 2 -17.28 -65.09 -36.95
N ARG A 3 -16.73 -63.87 -37.04
CA ARG A 3 -16.24 -62.97 -36.00
C ARG A 3 -17.41 -62.21 -35.36
N TYR A 4 -17.41 -62.03 -34.04
CA TYR A 4 -18.04 -60.94 -33.27
C TYR A 4 -17.23 -60.87 -31.96
N GLY A 5 -16.64 -59.78 -31.48
CA GLY A 5 -16.88 -58.36 -31.72
C GLY A 5 -17.06 -57.68 -30.36
N VAL A 6 -15.92 -57.36 -29.73
CA VAL A 6 -15.59 -56.47 -28.58
C VAL A 6 -16.71 -55.59 -28.00
N LEU A 7 -16.69 -55.32 -26.67
CA LEU A 7 -16.90 -53.99 -26.07
C LEU A 7 -16.45 -53.97 -24.59
N MET A 8 -15.20 -53.56 -24.35
CA MET A 8 -14.73 -53.12 -23.03
C MET A 8 -15.03 -51.63 -22.91
N ALA A 9 -15.87 -51.25 -21.95
CA ALA A 9 -16.13 -49.85 -21.63
C ALA A 9 -14.97 -49.33 -20.76
N VAL A 10 -14.14 -48.45 -21.31
CA VAL A 10 -13.14 -47.70 -20.53
C VAL A 10 -13.76 -46.35 -20.19
N ALA A 11 -14.12 -46.15 -18.92
CA ALA A 11 -14.56 -44.87 -18.40
C ALA A 11 -13.34 -43.96 -18.22
N ALA A 12 -13.20 -42.95 -19.09
CA ALA A 12 -12.23 -41.89 -18.91
C ALA A 12 -12.82 -40.83 -17.96
N ALA A 13 -12.38 -40.83 -16.70
CA ALA A 13 -12.67 -39.77 -15.76
C ALA A 13 -11.84 -38.52 -16.15
N ALA A 14 -12.51 -37.54 -16.77
CA ALA A 14 -11.91 -36.24 -17.03
C ALA A 14 -11.75 -35.48 -15.69
N LEU A 15 -10.54 -35.47 -15.15
CA LEU A 15 -10.16 -34.57 -14.07
C LEU A 15 -10.17 -33.14 -14.63
N ALA A 16 -11.24 -32.40 -14.35
CA ALA A 16 -11.33 -30.97 -14.58
C ALA A 16 -10.32 -30.26 -13.67
N LEU A 17 -9.10 -30.05 -14.17
CA LEU A 17 -8.15 -29.12 -13.60
C LEU A 17 -8.72 -27.72 -13.84
N ASN A 18 -9.44 -27.18 -12.85
CA ASN A 18 -9.77 -25.76 -12.84
C ASN A 18 -8.45 -24.99 -12.63
N PRO A 19 -7.95 -24.23 -13.62
CA PRO A 19 -6.86 -23.32 -13.34
C PRO A 19 -7.38 -22.29 -12.34
N ALA A 20 -6.84 -22.30 -11.12
CA ALA A 20 -7.02 -21.18 -10.22
C ALA A 20 -6.55 -19.91 -10.94
N PRO A 21 -7.27 -18.79 -10.83
CA PRO A 21 -6.77 -17.54 -11.41
C PRO A 21 -5.42 -17.25 -10.76
N ALA A 22 -4.37 -17.21 -11.58
CA ALA A 22 -3.12 -16.60 -11.16
C ALA A 22 -3.42 -15.14 -10.87
N HIS A 23 -3.41 -14.76 -9.59
CA HIS A 23 -3.37 -13.37 -9.18
C HIS A 23 -2.01 -12.85 -9.68
N ALA A 24 -2.01 -12.18 -10.84
CA ALA A 24 -0.87 -11.38 -11.22
C ALA A 24 -0.70 -10.34 -10.10
N ASP A 25 0.48 -10.28 -9.49
CA ASP A 25 0.87 -9.16 -8.65
C ASP A 25 0.54 -7.90 -9.44
N GLY A 26 -0.49 -7.19 -9.00
CA GLY A 26 -1.01 -6.05 -9.74
C GLY A 26 0.14 -5.08 -9.95
N LEU A 27 0.31 -4.61 -11.19
CA LEU A 27 1.11 -3.41 -11.42
C LEU A 27 0.56 -2.37 -10.44
N GLY A 28 1.39 -1.90 -9.50
CA GLY A 28 0.99 -0.92 -8.49
C GLY A 28 0.41 0.33 -9.15
N PRO A 29 -0.12 1.29 -8.37
CA PRO A 29 -0.76 2.50 -8.89
C PRO A 29 -0.01 3.13 -10.07
N GLN A 30 -0.71 3.40 -11.18
CA GLN A 30 -0.13 3.99 -12.39
C GLN A 30 -0.90 5.26 -12.78
N PRO A 31 -0.24 6.29 -13.35
CA PRO A 31 -0.92 7.46 -13.88
C PRO A 31 -2.00 7.07 -14.92
N GLY A 32 -3.21 7.60 -14.75
CA GLY A 32 -4.33 7.34 -15.66
C GLY A 32 -4.93 5.94 -15.54
N ALA A 33 -4.52 5.13 -14.56
CA ALA A 33 -5.19 3.88 -14.22
C ALA A 33 -6.36 4.12 -13.26
N PRO A 34 -7.37 3.24 -13.25
CA PRO A 34 -8.45 3.32 -12.26
C PRO A 34 -7.94 3.07 -10.84
N CYS A 35 -8.60 3.68 -9.86
CA CYS A 35 -8.42 3.43 -8.43
C CYS A 35 -9.74 3.02 -7.78
N PRO A 36 -9.71 2.23 -6.68
CA PRO A 36 -10.89 1.92 -5.90
C PRO A 36 -11.65 3.17 -5.42
N ALA A 37 -12.97 3.09 -5.32
CA ALA A 37 -13.81 4.26 -4.97
C ALA A 37 -13.52 4.78 -3.54
N ASP A 38 -13.20 3.88 -2.61
CA ASP A 38 -12.78 4.19 -1.24
C ASP A 38 -11.40 4.85 -1.15
N PHE A 39 -10.65 4.88 -2.27
CA PHE A 39 -9.34 5.51 -2.35
C PHE A 39 -9.40 6.99 -2.76
N THR A 40 -10.59 7.59 -2.85
CA THR A 40 -10.70 9.04 -3.11
C THR A 40 -9.80 9.83 -2.14
N ASP A 41 -8.96 10.71 -2.69
CA ASP A 41 -7.94 11.52 -2.00
C ASP A 41 -6.81 10.74 -1.32
N VAL A 42 -6.70 9.42 -1.55
CA VAL A 42 -5.53 8.63 -1.15
C VAL A 42 -4.37 8.98 -2.05
N MET A 43 -3.22 9.26 -1.44
CA MET A 43 -1.97 9.47 -2.14
C MET A 43 -1.08 8.24 -2.11
N THR A 44 -0.17 8.14 -3.07
CA THR A 44 0.93 7.18 -3.01
C THR A 44 2.19 7.76 -3.62
N ARG A 45 3.33 7.12 -3.36
CA ARG A 45 4.61 7.46 -3.96
C ARG A 45 5.02 6.35 -4.91
N LEU A 46 5.51 6.72 -6.08
CA LEU A 46 6.10 5.77 -7.03
C LEU A 46 7.54 5.43 -6.63
N PRO A 47 8.00 4.18 -6.86
CA PRO A 47 9.35 3.75 -6.53
C PRO A 47 10.42 4.51 -7.33
N ASP A 48 10.08 4.96 -8.54
CA ASP A 48 10.94 5.81 -9.36
C ASP A 48 10.84 7.27 -8.93
N VAL A 49 12.01 7.90 -8.84
CA VAL A 49 12.33 9.08 -8.02
C VAL A 49 11.27 10.20 -8.01
N GLY A 50 10.41 10.18 -6.97
CA GLY A 50 9.78 11.39 -6.43
C GLY A 50 8.40 11.76 -6.96
N ASP A 51 7.82 10.93 -7.83
CA ASP A 51 6.47 11.17 -8.34
C ASP A 51 5.42 10.64 -7.36
N PHE A 52 4.41 11.48 -7.13
CA PHE A 52 3.26 11.16 -6.30
C PHE A 52 2.04 10.96 -7.18
N LEU A 53 1.18 10.03 -6.81
CA LEU A 53 -0.15 9.89 -7.39
C LEU A 53 -1.20 10.20 -6.34
N VAL A 54 -2.33 10.76 -6.78
CA VAL A 54 -3.56 10.88 -5.99
C VAL A 54 -4.70 10.21 -6.75
N CYS A 55 -5.54 9.47 -6.04
CA CYS A 55 -6.76 8.93 -6.60
C CYS A 55 -7.83 10.03 -6.56
N GLN A 56 -8.20 10.53 -7.75
CA GLN A 56 -9.16 11.61 -7.89
C GLN A 56 -10.59 11.11 -7.69
N ALA A 57 -11.52 12.02 -7.39
CA ALA A 57 -12.96 11.72 -7.32
C ALA A 57 -13.55 11.13 -8.62
N SER A 58 -12.85 11.27 -9.76
CA SER A 58 -13.17 10.60 -11.02
C SER A 58 -12.90 9.08 -11.00
N GLY A 59 -12.26 8.56 -9.94
CA GLY A 59 -11.86 7.16 -9.82
C GLY A 59 -10.56 6.85 -10.58
N MET A 60 -9.73 7.86 -10.86
CA MET A 60 -8.49 7.71 -11.62
C MET A 60 -7.28 8.21 -10.84
N TRP A 61 -6.17 7.48 -10.91
CA TRP A 61 -4.88 7.94 -10.42
C TRP A 61 -4.34 9.07 -11.29
N ALA A 62 -3.97 10.19 -10.69
CA ALA A 62 -3.39 11.34 -11.37
C ALA A 62 -2.06 11.75 -10.73
N PRO A 63 -1.08 12.23 -11.52
CA PRO A 63 0.17 12.73 -10.98
C PRO A 63 -0.03 13.99 -10.14
N VAL A 64 0.73 14.09 -9.05
CA VAL A 64 0.79 15.26 -8.17
C VAL A 64 2.23 15.77 -8.15
N LEU A 65 2.39 17.07 -8.38
CA LEU A 65 3.68 17.74 -8.29
C LEU A 65 3.85 18.36 -6.90
N GLY A 66 5.04 18.21 -6.31
CA GLY A 66 5.39 18.87 -5.06
C GLY A 66 5.68 20.38 -5.24
N PRO A 67 5.51 21.20 -4.19
CA PRO A 67 5.01 20.84 -2.86
C PRO A 67 3.48 20.77 -2.80
N PHE A 68 2.96 19.93 -1.90
CA PHE A 68 1.54 19.82 -1.58
C PHE A 68 1.36 19.83 -0.06
N ASP A 69 0.14 20.10 0.40
CA ASP A 69 -0.20 20.01 1.82
C ASP A 69 -0.03 18.57 2.31
N PRO A 70 0.45 18.35 3.54
CA PRO A 70 0.61 17.00 4.08
C PRO A 70 -0.70 16.21 4.00
N ALA A 71 -0.66 15.06 3.32
CA ALA A 71 -1.83 14.23 3.10
C ALA A 71 -2.08 13.33 4.31
N GLY A 72 -3.36 13.17 4.65
CA GLY A 72 -3.82 12.32 5.75
C GLY A 72 -4.11 10.87 5.35
N ARG A 73 -3.96 10.51 4.07
CA ARG A 73 -4.20 9.15 3.58
C ARG A 73 -3.15 8.73 2.57
N TRP A 74 -2.54 7.56 2.81
CA TRP A 74 -1.48 7.02 1.97
C TRP A 74 -1.71 5.56 1.64
N LEU A 75 -1.31 5.14 0.44
CA LEU A 75 -1.28 3.75 0.01
C LEU A 75 0.18 3.31 -0.09
N SER A 76 0.60 2.33 0.71
CA SER A 76 1.84 1.59 0.48
C SER A 76 1.54 0.32 -0.32
N TYR A 77 2.50 -0.11 -1.13
CA TYR A 77 2.37 -1.31 -1.95
C TYR A 77 3.75 -1.89 -2.28
N GLY A 78 3.81 -3.19 -2.60
CA GLY A 78 5.04 -3.85 -3.04
C GLY A 78 6.20 -3.69 -2.05
N ALA A 79 7.27 -3.01 -2.46
CA ALA A 79 8.45 -2.77 -1.62
C ALA A 79 8.24 -1.70 -0.51
N GLY A 80 7.05 -1.09 -0.45
CA GLY A 80 6.74 0.01 0.46
C GLY A 80 7.02 1.39 -0.14
N ILE A 81 6.62 2.42 0.58
CA ILE A 81 6.85 3.82 0.22
C ILE A 81 7.62 4.53 1.33
N THR A 82 8.52 5.43 0.96
CA THR A 82 9.20 6.31 1.92
C THR A 82 8.63 7.72 1.80
N LEU A 83 8.25 8.31 2.93
CA LEU A 83 7.66 9.64 3.01
C LEU A 83 8.46 10.53 3.97
N HIS A 84 8.39 11.84 3.75
CA HIS A 84 9.03 12.82 4.60
C HIS A 84 8.05 13.43 5.62
N GLY A 85 8.54 13.66 6.84
CA GLY A 85 7.79 14.36 7.90
C GLY A 85 8.34 15.74 8.21
N GLN A 86 7.91 16.32 9.33
CA GLN A 86 8.19 17.73 9.66
C GLN A 86 9.65 18.02 10.08
N GLY A 87 10.52 17.02 10.08
CA GLY A 87 11.98 17.20 10.10
C GLY A 87 12.53 17.74 8.77
N PHE A 88 11.74 17.69 7.69
CA PHE A 88 12.01 18.31 6.39
C PHE A 88 11.07 19.49 6.10
N ARG A 89 11.50 20.38 5.20
CA ARG A 89 10.60 21.34 4.56
C ARG A 89 9.65 20.59 3.62
N ASN A 90 8.41 21.06 3.51
CA ASN A 90 7.36 20.46 2.69
C ASN A 90 7.10 18.98 3.03
N PRO A 91 6.68 18.68 4.27
CA PRO A 91 6.41 17.31 4.69
C PRO A 91 5.30 16.67 3.86
N ASN A 92 5.39 15.36 3.63
CA ASN A 92 4.35 14.60 2.94
C ASN A 92 3.20 14.22 3.88
N LEU A 93 3.49 14.01 5.17
CA LEU A 93 2.50 13.67 6.19
C LEU A 93 2.76 14.41 7.50
N ARG A 94 1.76 14.38 8.39
CA ARG A 94 1.83 14.96 9.74
C ARG A 94 2.18 13.87 10.75
N SER A 95 2.95 14.25 11.77
CA SER A 95 3.07 13.49 13.02
C SER A 95 1.73 13.41 13.74
N GLY A 96 1.47 12.31 14.44
CA GLY A 96 0.20 12.08 15.15
C GLY A 96 -0.15 10.61 15.21
N GLN A 97 -1.39 10.29 15.58
CA GLN A 97 -1.89 8.91 15.56
C GLN A 97 -2.33 8.52 14.15
N TRP A 98 -1.89 7.35 13.72
CA TRP A 98 -2.16 6.79 12.42
C TRP A 98 -2.55 5.33 12.53
N THR A 99 -3.42 4.91 11.62
CA THR A 99 -3.83 3.51 11.45
C THR A 99 -3.45 3.04 10.06
N ALA A 100 -2.80 1.88 9.97
CA ALA A 100 -2.56 1.15 8.73
C ALA A 100 -3.50 -0.05 8.64
N ALA A 101 -4.41 -0.04 7.68
CA ALA A 101 -5.31 -1.14 7.39
C ALA A 101 -4.73 -2.03 6.26
N PRO A 102 -4.50 -3.33 6.48
CA PRO A 102 -4.10 -4.26 5.43
C PRO A 102 -5.16 -4.32 4.32
N LEU A 103 -4.74 -4.32 3.05
CA LEU A 103 -5.65 -4.40 1.92
C LEU A 103 -6.18 -5.82 1.67
N ASP A 104 -5.49 -6.82 2.18
CA ASP A 104 -5.91 -8.21 2.15
C ASP A 104 -5.55 -8.95 3.46
N PRO A 105 -6.17 -10.12 3.75
CA PRO A 105 -5.97 -10.83 5.01
C PRO A 105 -4.56 -11.41 5.22
N SER A 106 -3.71 -11.44 4.19
CA SER A 106 -2.33 -11.92 4.24
C SER A 106 -1.29 -10.80 4.34
N ALA A 107 -1.68 -9.56 4.05
CA ALA A 107 -0.79 -8.40 4.16
C ALA A 107 -0.37 -8.13 5.61
N VAL A 108 0.87 -7.66 5.77
CA VAL A 108 1.46 -7.24 7.04
C VAL A 108 1.90 -5.80 6.90
N CYS A 109 1.28 -4.89 7.63
CA CYS A 109 1.71 -3.49 7.66
C CYS A 109 2.88 -3.33 8.63
N SER A 110 3.89 -2.56 8.24
CA SER A 110 4.96 -2.15 9.16
C SER A 110 5.50 -0.78 8.81
N ALA A 111 6.08 -0.11 9.80
CA ALA A 111 6.68 1.19 9.60
C ALA A 111 8.04 1.32 10.29
N ASP A 112 8.99 1.94 9.58
CA ASP A 112 10.30 2.31 10.11
C ASP A 112 10.44 3.82 10.10
N GLN A 113 10.70 4.42 11.26
CA GLN A 113 10.74 5.86 11.45
C GLN A 113 12.13 6.34 11.85
N VAL A 114 12.56 7.47 11.29
CA VAL A 114 13.80 8.17 11.66
C VAL A 114 13.45 9.62 11.94
N THR A 115 13.91 10.17 13.07
CA THR A 115 13.67 11.57 13.47
C THR A 115 14.96 12.37 13.50
N VAL A 116 14.83 13.70 13.40
CA VAL A 116 15.95 14.62 13.59
C VAL A 116 16.10 14.96 15.07
N ILE A 117 17.28 14.71 15.63
CA ILE A 117 17.60 15.01 17.05
C ILE A 117 18.51 16.23 17.21
N GLY A 118 19.21 16.62 16.14
CA GLY A 118 20.08 17.79 16.13
C GLY A 118 20.47 18.19 14.71
N PRO A 119 21.24 19.28 14.53
CA PRO A 119 21.73 19.69 13.22
C PRO A 119 22.57 18.58 12.56
N GLY A 120 22.05 18.00 11.48
CA GLY A 120 22.71 16.90 10.76
C GLY A 120 22.73 15.57 11.51
N GLU A 121 21.99 15.44 12.61
CA GLU A 121 21.98 14.26 13.47
C GLU A 121 20.60 13.59 13.49
N LEU A 122 20.59 12.27 13.24
CA LEU A 122 19.39 11.44 13.20
C LEU A 122 19.36 10.48 14.38
N ALA A 123 18.16 10.25 14.92
CA ALA A 123 17.93 9.19 15.89
C ALA A 123 18.13 7.80 15.26
N PRO A 124 18.36 6.75 16.08
CA PRO A 124 18.17 5.37 15.65
C PRO A 124 16.78 5.12 15.06
N VAL A 125 16.67 4.13 14.18
CA VAL A 125 15.39 3.72 13.59
C VAL A 125 14.45 3.21 14.67
N VAL A 126 13.20 3.68 14.65
CA VAL A 126 12.10 3.15 15.46
C VAL A 126 11.27 2.24 14.57
N HIS A 127 11.17 0.97 14.96
CA HIS A 127 10.43 -0.05 14.23
C HIS A 127 9.04 -0.25 14.82
N SER A 128 8.03 -0.27 13.96
CA SER A 128 6.63 -0.57 14.28
C SER A 128 6.15 -1.76 13.46
N PRO A 129 6.34 -3.01 13.94
CA PRO A 129 5.86 -4.20 13.25
C PRO A 129 4.36 -4.41 13.48
N GLY A 130 3.60 -4.72 12.44
CA GLY A 130 2.23 -5.21 12.53
C GLY A 130 2.14 -6.74 12.50
N GLU A 131 0.92 -7.23 12.60
CA GLU A 131 0.58 -8.65 12.46
C GLU A 131 -0.16 -8.92 11.15
N VAL A 132 -0.17 -10.18 10.71
CA VAL A 132 -0.84 -10.61 9.46
C VAL A 132 -2.33 -10.32 9.52
N GLY A 133 -2.82 -9.56 8.54
CA GLY A 133 -4.23 -9.23 8.39
C GLY A 133 -4.82 -8.35 9.49
N GLN A 134 -3.98 -7.84 10.41
CA GLN A 134 -4.42 -6.96 11.50
C GLN A 134 -4.03 -5.51 11.23
N PRO A 135 -4.90 -4.54 11.59
CA PRO A 135 -4.52 -3.14 11.58
C PRO A 135 -3.32 -2.85 12.48
N LEU A 136 -2.40 -2.03 12.00
CA LEU A 136 -1.30 -1.48 12.80
C LEU A 136 -1.67 -0.06 13.24
N HIS A 137 -1.69 0.18 14.54
CA HIS A 137 -1.80 1.52 15.11
C HIS A 137 -0.41 2.01 15.53
N LEU A 138 -0.06 3.24 15.16
CA LEU A 138 1.22 3.83 15.52
C LEU A 138 1.11 5.34 15.72
N GLU A 139 2.06 5.87 16.47
CA GLU A 139 2.35 7.30 16.46
C GLU A 139 3.41 7.57 15.38
N VAL A 140 3.05 8.41 14.40
CA VAL A 140 4.03 9.06 13.53
C VAL A 140 4.73 10.13 14.34
N LEU A 141 6.04 9.98 14.52
CA LEU A 141 6.82 10.75 15.50
C LEU A 141 6.93 12.24 15.14
N PRO A 142 7.00 13.14 16.13
CA PRO A 142 7.35 14.53 15.88
C PRO A 142 8.80 14.64 15.35
N LYS A 143 9.08 15.70 14.56
CA LYS A 143 10.38 15.91 13.90
C LYS A 143 10.83 14.73 13.02
N LEU A 144 9.88 13.96 12.51
CA LEU A 144 10.13 12.86 11.58
C LEU A 144 10.92 13.35 10.37
N PHE A 145 12.07 12.72 10.12
CA PHE A 145 12.86 12.90 8.92
C PHE A 145 12.24 12.06 7.79
N THR A 146 12.13 10.75 8.02
CA THR A 146 11.52 9.80 7.08
C THR A 146 10.73 8.73 7.82
N ILE A 147 9.65 8.27 7.19
CA ILE A 147 8.97 7.01 7.51
C ILE A 147 8.96 6.15 6.26
N THR A 148 9.34 4.88 6.40
CA THR A 148 9.10 3.86 5.38
C THR A 148 7.89 3.06 5.81
N MET A 149 6.83 3.09 5.00
CA MET A 149 5.56 2.38 5.18
C MET A 149 5.57 1.15 4.27
N ASN A 150 5.48 -0.04 4.85
CA ASN A 150 5.61 -1.31 4.13
C ASN A 150 4.31 -2.12 4.13
N GLY A 151 4.23 -3.07 3.20
CA GLY A 151 3.06 -3.91 2.97
C GLY A 151 2.04 -3.24 2.07
N ASP A 152 1.07 -4.02 1.59
CA ASP A 152 -0.08 -3.51 0.83
C ASP A 152 -1.12 -2.99 1.83
N CYS A 153 -1.00 -1.71 2.19
CA CYS A 153 -1.72 -1.11 3.31
C CYS A 153 -2.24 0.28 2.98
N LEU A 154 -3.44 0.56 3.49
CA LEU A 154 -4.05 1.89 3.51
C LEU A 154 -3.79 2.57 4.86
N TRP A 155 -3.02 3.64 4.84
CA TRP A 155 -2.63 4.43 6.00
C TRP A 155 -3.56 5.63 6.11
N SER A 156 -4.09 5.91 7.29
CA SER A 156 -4.94 7.07 7.56
C SER A 156 -4.54 7.74 8.86
N GLU A 157 -4.48 9.08 8.85
CA GLU A 157 -4.38 9.90 10.05
C GLU A 157 -5.69 9.77 10.83
N ASP A 158 -5.61 9.41 12.12
CA ASP A 158 -6.81 9.16 12.92
C ASP A 158 -7.56 10.46 13.25
N GLN A 159 -6.84 11.58 13.33
CA GLN A 159 -7.39 12.89 13.63
C GLN A 159 -6.86 13.94 12.65
N PRO A 160 -7.38 13.98 11.41
CA PRO A 160 -7.02 15.03 10.47
C PRO A 160 -7.38 16.40 11.06
N PRO A 161 -6.65 17.47 10.72
CA PRO A 161 -6.99 18.81 11.17
C PRO A 161 -8.45 19.10 10.83
N GLY A 162 -9.25 19.46 11.84
CA GLY A 162 -10.65 19.82 11.62
C GLY A 162 -10.72 20.89 10.54
N LEU A 163 -11.59 20.68 9.53
CA LEU A 163 -11.97 21.71 8.58
C LEU A 163 -12.65 22.82 9.38
N GLY A 164 -11.86 23.81 9.79
CA GLY A 164 -12.34 25.05 10.41
C GLY A 164 -12.89 26.01 9.38
#